data_AF-A0A377BF43-F1
#
_entry.id   AF-A0A377BF43-F1
#
_cell.length_a   1.000
_cell.length_b   1.000
_cell.length_c   1.000
_cell.angle_alpha   90.00
_cell.angle_beta   90.00
_cell.angle_gamma   90.00
#
_symmetry.space_group_name_H-M   'P 1'
#
loop_
_entity.id
_entity.type
_entity.pdbx_description
1 polymer ?
#
loop_
_entity_poly.entity_id
_entity_poly.type
_entity_poly.pdbx_seq_one_letter_code
_entity_poly.pdbx_strand_id
1 'polypeptide(L)' 'MNNSVWNVTSNSNLDTLALSHSTVDFASHGSTAGTFATLNVENLSGNSTFIMRADVVGEGNGV' A
#
# COMPACT_ATOMS: atom_id res chain seq x y z
N MET A 1 -1.26 -11.78 -8.59
CA MET A 1 -2.70 -11.54 -8.36
C MET A 1 -3.33 -10.98 -9.63
N ASN A 2 -4.57 -11.35 -9.92
CA ASN A 2 -5.29 -10.93 -11.13
C ASN A 2 -6.72 -10.53 -10.74
N ASN A 3 -7.18 -9.35 -11.16
CA ASN A 3 -8.52 -8.84 -10.91
C ASN A 3 -8.97 -8.99 -9.44
N SER A 4 -8.06 -8.67 -8.51
CA SER A 4 -8.22 -8.93 -7.08
C SER A 4 -7.89 -7.68 -6.25
N VAL A 5 -8.40 -7.65 -5.02
CA VAL A 5 -8.00 -6.67 -4.01
C VAL A 5 -7.22 -7.39 -2.92
N TRP A 6 -6.04 -6.86 -2.60
CA TRP A 6 -5.28 -7.28 -1.42
C TRP A 6 -5.23 -6.15 -0.40
N ASN A 7 -5.84 -6.42 0.74
CA ASN A 7 -5.74 -5.56 1.91
C ASN A 7 -4.46 -5.88 2.67
N VAL A 8 -3.50 -4.96 2.65
CA VAL A 8 -2.22 -5.13 3.35
C VAL A 8 -2.40 -4.66 4.79
N THR A 9 -2.53 -5.61 5.72
CA THR A 9 -2.80 -5.33 7.15
C THR A 9 -1.54 -5.30 8.01
N SER A 10 -0.40 -5.76 7.48
CA SER A 10 0.87 -5.83 8.19
C SER A 10 2.04 -5.79 7.21
N ASN A 11 3.24 -5.58 7.74
CA ASN A 11 4.47 -5.66 6.96
C ASN A 11 4.55 -7.00 6.22
N SER A 12 4.90 -6.94 4.94
CA SER A 12 4.94 -8.08 4.03
C SER A 12 6.22 -8.04 3.19
N ASN A 13 6.86 -9.20 2.99
CA ASN A 13 8.06 -9.33 2.16
C ASN A 13 7.78 -10.43 1.13
N LEU A 14 7.98 -10.14 -0.15
CA LEU A 14 7.77 -11.07 -1.25
C LEU A 14 8.93 -11.02 -2.25
N ASP A 15 9.42 -12.17 -2.69
CA ASP A 15 10.47 -12.20 -3.72
C ASP A 15 9.93 -11.77 -5.08
N THR A 16 8.69 -12.18 -5.42
CA THR A 16 8.03 -11.80 -6.68
C THR A 16 6.57 -11.46 -6.47
N LEU A 17 6.15 -10.32 -6.99
CA LEU A 17 4.76 -9.89 -7.05
C LEU A 17 4.40 -9.48 -8.49
N ALA A 18 3.61 -10.32 -9.16
CA ALA A 18 3.02 -10.00 -10.45
C ALA A 18 1.55 -9.58 -10.26
N LEU A 19 1.19 -8.40 -10.76
CA LEU A 19 -0.16 -7.82 -10.60
C LEU A 19 -0.77 -7.49 -11.97
N SER A 20 -2.03 -7.86 -12.17
CA SER A 20 -2.80 -7.45 -13.35
C SER A 20 -4.21 -7.05 -12.93
N HIS A 21 -4.60 -5.82 -13.29
CA HIS A 21 -5.93 -5.26 -12.98
C HIS A 21 -6.33 -5.43 -11.50
N SER A 22 -5.35 -5.37 -10.58
CA SER A 22 -5.55 -5.60 -9.15
C SER A 22 -5.38 -4.30 -8.38
N THR A 23 -5.82 -4.30 -7.12
CA THR A 23 -5.59 -3.21 -6.17
C THR A 23 -4.86 -3.74 -4.95
N VAL A 24 -3.76 -3.10 -4.58
CA VAL A 24 -3.08 -3.30 -3.30
C VAL A 24 -3.44 -2.13 -2.40
N ASP A 25 -4.15 -2.40 -1.31
CA ASP A 25 -4.73 -1.38 -0.45
C ASP A 25 -4.09 -1.42 0.95
N PHE A 26 -3.35 -0.35 1.26
CA PHE A 26 -2.76 -0.11 2.58
C PHE A 26 -3.64 0.80 3.45
N ALA A 27 -4.65 1.44 2.86
CA ALA A 27 -5.43 2.51 3.46
C ALA A 27 -6.65 2.01 4.22
N SER A 28 -7.28 0.91 3.80
CA SER A 28 -8.52 0.41 4.42
C SER A 28 -8.40 -0.09 5.86
N HIS A 29 -7.22 -0.55 6.31
CA HIS A 29 -7.09 -1.26 7.60
C HIS A 29 -6.30 -0.57 8.72
N GLY A 30 -5.55 0.48 8.44
CA GLY A 30 -4.89 1.26 9.48
C GLY A 30 -5.73 2.47 9.88
N SER A 31 -6.16 2.48 11.14
CA SER A 31 -6.90 3.59 11.74
C SER A 31 -6.05 4.35 12.77
N THR A 32 -4.90 3.79 13.15
CA THR A 32 -3.98 4.38 14.12
C THR A 32 -2.99 5.31 13.43
N ALA A 33 -3.00 6.58 13.83
CA ALA A 33 -2.04 7.57 13.36
C ALA A 33 -0.60 7.11 13.62
N GLY A 34 0.30 7.39 12.68
CA GLY A 34 1.71 7.00 12.72
C GLY A 34 1.97 5.50 12.52
N THR A 35 0.93 4.69 12.26
CA THR A 35 1.08 3.25 11.99
C THR A 35 0.89 2.97 10.50
N PHE A 36 1.96 2.48 9.87
CA PHE A 36 2.00 2.13 8.44
C PHE A 36 2.41 0.67 8.24
N ALA A 37 1.97 0.09 7.12
CA ALA A 37 2.43 -1.22 6.68
C ALA A 37 3.38 -1.05 5.49
N THR A 38 4.46 -1.81 5.50
CA THR A 38 5.46 -1.83 4.43
C THR A 38 5.34 -3.11 3.61
N LEU A 39 5.29 -2.98 2.29
CA LEU A 39 5.42 -4.09 1.35
C LEU A 39 6.78 -4.00 0.65
N ASN A 40 7.68 -4.93 0.96
CA ASN A 40 8.96 -5.06 0.28
C ASN A 40 8.84 -6.14 -0.80
N VAL A 41 9.24 -5.81 -2.04
CA VAL A 41 9.20 -6.73 -3.18
C VAL A 41 10.51 -6.64 -3.95
N GLU A 42 11.14 -7.78 -4.22
CA GLU A 42 12.34 -7.83 -5.05
C GLU A 42 12.00 -7.68 -6.54
N ASN A 43 11.00 -8.43 -7.03
CA ASN A 43 10.57 -8.40 -8.42
C ASN A 43 9.09 -8.01 -8.54
N LEU A 44 8.81 -6.76 -8.93
CA LEU A 44 7.46 -6.24 -9.16
C LEU A 44 7.18 -6.11 -10.67
N SER A 45 6.08 -6.70 -11.15
CA SER A 45 5.69 -6.64 -12.56
C SER A 45 4.19 -6.52 -12.80
N GLY A 46 3.83 -6.04 -13.99
CA GLY A 46 2.46 -5.86 -14.47
C GLY A 46 1.88 -4.46 -14.23
N ASN A 47 0.55 -4.33 -14.32
CA ASN A 47 -0.18 -3.05 -14.24
C ASN A 47 -1.33 -3.15 -13.24
N SER A 48 -1.34 -2.30 -12.22
CA SER A 48 -2.31 -2.33 -11.12
C SER A 48 -2.30 -1.03 -10.30
N THR A 49 -3.23 -0.92 -9.35
CA THR A 49 -3.39 0.24 -8.48
C THR A 49 -2.82 -0.03 -7.09
N PHE A 50 -2.17 0.98 -6.51
CA PHE A 50 -1.72 0.97 -5.11
C PHE A 50 -2.42 2.12 -4.37
N ILE A 51 -3.13 1.81 -3.30
CA ILE A 51 -3.79 2.80 -2.45
C ILE A 51 -2.97 2.92 -1.17
N MET A 52 -2.34 4.08 -1.00
CA MET A 52 -1.46 4.37 0.14
C MET A 52 -2.17 5.30 1.14
N ARG A 53 -1.87 5.16 2.43
CA ARG A 53 -2.21 6.16 3.45
C ARG A 53 -0.98 7.01 3.76
N ALA A 54 -1.19 8.29 3.96
CA ALA A 54 -0.21 9.20 4.52
C ALA A 54 -0.87 10.05 5.61
N ASP A 55 -0.18 10.23 6.73
CA ASP A 55 -0.56 11.20 7.75
C ASP A 55 0.21 12.49 7.47
N VAL A 56 -0.36 13.33 6.59
CA VAL A 56 0.25 14.62 6.25
C VAL A 56 -0.02 15.59 7.39
N VAL A 57 0.91 15.70 8.34
CA VAL A 57 0.93 16.81 9.29
C VAL A 57 1.51 18.03 8.58
N GLY A 58 0.74 19.10 8.49
CA GLY A 58 1.27 20.38 8.04
C GLY A 58 2.22 20.94 9.10
N GLU A 59 3.46 21.23 8.72
CA GLU A 59 4.29 22.21 9.44
C GLU A 59 3.47 23.51 9.42
N GLY A 60 2.87 23.90 10.54
CA GLY A 60 1.86 24.97 10.58
C GLY A 60 2.28 26.24 9.87
N ASN A 61 1.83 26.37 8.62
CA ASN A 61 1.46 27.58 7.89
C ASN A 61 0.56 27.07 6.78
N GLY A 62 -0.75 26.98 7.08
CA GLY A 62 -1.73 26.83 6.02
C GLY A 62 -1.43 27.85 4.91
N VAL A 63 -1.55 27.41 3.66
CA VAL A 63 -1.42 28.30 2.51
C VAL A 63 -2.23 29.58 2.68
#